data_AF-A0A3E2H4N2-F1
#
_entry.id   AF-A0A3E2H4N2-F1
#
_cell.length_a   1.000
_cell.length_b   1.000
_cell.length_c   1.000
_cell.angle_alpha   90.00
_cell.angle_beta   90.00
_cell.angle_gamma   90.00
#
_symmetry.space_group_name_H-M   'P 1'
#
loop_
_entity.id
_entity.type
_entity.pdbx_description
1 polymer ?
#
loop_
_entity_poly.entity_id
_entity_poly.type
_entity_poly.pdbx_seq_one_letter_code
_entity_poly.pdbx_strand_id
1 'polypeptide(L)'
;MNTKTTRIGLITTICGLNTTLDPAVRKVDNSILSVFQIDTDENANPYHISPSPNYDWYLKRLQLQIPLLPDSVALLLAGASDLVAGNLLETPRFCCIFNSVNKFLRSYNGISVDEIIEHLVESASCVHSIRGWQSILFLPSFEADPVHELAIRRAYGEPNSGLLFDTYSVSLDLADRQLAILLKAYGNLLPARCCSENVVSELAKVVYSWTSLSPSDTNAYLLHTLLRMDIRWVDTLALHLDYDQSTRTLSLFRYPSFCIAMLQSKGAIYSFASTELHPVDPRATEEEITYFLRETFVVPSTLWIIETCQKILPEHAKLRIHFIS
;
A
#
# COMPACT_ATOMS: atom_id res chain seq x y z
N MET A 1 -14.30 7.55 27.17
CA MET A 1 -13.05 8.29 26.90
C MET A 1 -12.95 8.45 25.39
N ASN A 2 -13.08 9.67 24.86
CA ASN A 2 -12.93 9.92 23.41
C ASN A 2 -11.44 10.03 23.08
N THR A 3 -10.86 8.98 22.50
CA THR A 3 -9.52 9.04 21.90
C THR A 3 -9.63 9.81 20.60
N LYS A 4 -9.01 10.98 20.53
CA LYS A 4 -8.76 11.67 19.26
C LYS A 4 -7.71 10.83 18.52
N THR A 5 -7.91 10.61 17.23
CA THR A 5 -6.90 9.97 16.39
C THR A 5 -6.76 10.78 15.11
N THR A 6 -5.53 10.88 14.59
CA THR A 6 -5.24 11.67 13.39
C THR A 6 -4.27 10.91 12.49
N ARG A 7 -4.58 10.86 11.19
CA ARG A 7 -3.67 10.36 10.16
C ARG A 7 -2.65 11.47 9.90
N ILE A 8 -1.35 11.16 10.03
CA ILE A 8 -0.30 12.08 9.60
C ILE A 8 -0.25 11.98 8.08
N GLY A 9 -1.06 12.78 7.40
CA GLY A 9 -0.94 12.98 5.97
C GLY A 9 0.19 13.97 5.71
N LEU A 10 1.16 13.58 4.88
CA LEU A 10 1.99 14.57 4.21
C LEU A 10 1.10 15.30 3.21
N ILE A 11 0.55 16.45 3.64
CA ILE A 11 -0.24 17.29 2.75
C ILE A 11 0.71 17.84 1.70
N THR A 12 0.65 17.30 0.49
CA THR A 12 1.11 18.00 -0.71
C THR A 12 -0.04 18.88 -1.15
N THR A 13 0.01 20.16 -0.77
CA THR A 13 -0.97 21.14 -1.21
C THR A 13 -0.74 21.40 -2.71
N ILE A 14 -1.42 20.66 -3.58
CA ILE A 14 -1.56 21.05 -4.98
C ILE A 14 -2.76 22.00 -5.04
N CYS A 15 -2.60 23.20 -4.47
CA CYS A 15 -3.53 24.29 -4.73
C CYS A 15 -3.28 24.81 -6.15
N GLY A 16 -4.36 24.93 -6.92
CA GLY A 16 -4.36 25.27 -8.33
C GLY A 16 -3.38 26.36 -8.72
N LEU A 17 -2.40 25.98 -9.54
CA LEU A 17 -1.64 26.88 -10.38
C LEU A 17 -1.75 26.32 -11.80
N ASN A 18 -2.46 27.05 -12.66
CA ASN A 18 -2.22 27.00 -14.09
C ASN A 18 -0.80 27.49 -14.35
N THR A 19 0.17 26.62 -14.13
CA THR A 19 1.57 26.82 -14.48
C THR A 19 1.96 25.65 -15.32
N THR A 20 2.29 25.94 -16.58
CA THR A 20 3.16 25.12 -17.42
C THR A 20 4.20 24.43 -16.55
N LEU A 21 4.08 23.10 -16.41
CA LEU A 21 5.01 22.29 -15.65
C LEU A 21 6.43 22.56 -16.15
N ASP A 22 7.24 23.17 -15.28
CA ASP A 22 8.68 23.23 -15.46
C ASP A 22 9.23 21.79 -15.38
N PRO A 23 9.85 21.26 -16.44
CA PRO A 23 10.41 19.91 -16.45
C PRO A 23 11.59 19.72 -15.48
N ALA A 24 12.03 20.78 -14.78
CA ALA A 24 13.10 20.72 -13.78
C ALA A 24 12.67 20.25 -12.38
N VAL A 25 11.39 19.92 -12.13
CA VAL A 25 10.95 19.43 -10.82
C VAL A 25 11.33 17.95 -10.62
N ARG A 26 12.49 17.81 -9.97
CA ARG A 26 12.97 16.68 -9.15
C ARG A 26 13.39 15.42 -9.90
N LYS A 27 14.63 15.46 -10.43
CA LYS A 27 15.52 14.30 -10.41
C LYS A 27 15.68 13.86 -8.95
N VAL A 28 15.25 12.63 -8.65
CA VAL A 28 15.62 11.94 -7.40
C VAL A 28 17.14 11.89 -7.35
N ASP A 29 17.72 12.17 -6.19
CA ASP A 29 19.17 12.10 -6.00
C ASP A 29 19.66 10.68 -6.35
N ASN A 30 20.51 10.58 -7.37
CA ASN A 30 21.04 9.31 -7.87
C ASN A 30 21.80 8.52 -6.79
N SER A 31 22.20 9.16 -5.68
CA SER A 31 22.81 8.48 -4.53
C SER A 31 21.83 7.60 -3.73
N ILE A 32 20.52 7.85 -3.81
CA ILE A 32 19.49 6.95 -3.22
C ILE A 32 19.37 5.68 -4.07
N LEU A 33 19.57 5.81 -5.38
CA LEU A 33 19.53 4.71 -6.35
C LEU A 33 20.81 3.87 -6.38
N SER A 34 21.88 4.27 -5.69
CA SER A 34 23.08 3.43 -5.54
C SER A 34 23.01 2.50 -4.31
N VAL A 35 22.14 2.80 -3.34
CA VAL A 35 21.91 1.98 -2.13
C VAL A 35 21.07 0.75 -2.46
N PHE A 36 20.10 0.89 -3.35
CA PHE A 36 19.40 -0.22 -3.98
C PHE A 36 20.07 -0.42 -5.32
N GLN A 37 20.70 -1.57 -5.61
CA GLN A 37 21.41 -1.85 -6.87
C GLN A 37 20.49 -1.68 -8.10
N ILE A 38 20.21 -0.44 -8.47
CA ILE A 38 19.36 -0.04 -9.59
C ILE A 38 20.35 0.37 -10.67
N ASP A 39 20.64 -0.56 -11.57
CA ASP A 39 21.39 -0.25 -12.79
C ASP A 39 20.63 0.84 -13.56
N THR A 40 21.26 1.97 -13.79
CA THR A 40 20.76 3.00 -14.71
C THR A 40 21.14 2.62 -16.14
N ASP A 41 20.26 2.85 -17.11
CA ASP A 41 20.59 2.62 -18.53
C ASP A 41 21.62 3.61 -19.08
N GLU A 42 22.05 3.37 -20.32
CA GLU A 42 22.96 4.21 -21.10
C GLU A 42 22.44 5.65 -21.29
N ASN A 43 21.15 5.89 -21.01
CA ASN A 43 20.51 7.20 -21.12
C ASN A 43 20.38 7.92 -19.76
N ALA A 44 20.99 7.38 -18.70
CA ALA A 44 20.88 7.89 -17.33
C ALA A 44 19.42 8.06 -16.87
N ASN A 45 18.52 7.21 -17.37
CA ASN A 45 17.14 7.16 -16.90
C ASN A 45 17.12 6.48 -15.52
N PRO A 46 16.81 7.21 -14.42
CA PRO A 46 16.78 6.66 -13.07
C PRO A 46 15.68 5.60 -12.86
N TYR A 47 14.82 5.39 -13.88
CA TYR A 47 13.71 4.45 -13.85
C TYR A 47 13.94 3.19 -14.70
N HIS A 48 15.05 3.08 -15.43
CA HIS A 48 15.33 1.92 -16.27
C HIS A 48 16.04 0.82 -15.46
N ILE A 49 15.28 0.09 -14.65
CA ILE A 49 15.77 -1.04 -13.85
C ILE A 49 15.79 -2.31 -14.72
N SER A 50 16.93 -3.00 -14.76
CA SER A 50 17.09 -4.35 -15.34
C SER A 50 15.97 -5.31 -14.88
N PRO A 51 15.44 -6.19 -15.76
CA PRO A 51 14.11 -6.79 -15.63
C PRO A 51 13.95 -7.91 -14.59
N SER A 52 14.68 -7.88 -13.46
CA SER A 52 14.38 -8.80 -12.36
C SER A 52 14.74 -8.22 -10.99
N PRO A 53 13.92 -7.31 -10.44
CA PRO A 53 13.87 -7.19 -8.99
C PRO A 53 13.46 -8.56 -8.44
N ASN A 54 14.40 -9.25 -7.80
CA ASN A 54 14.14 -10.58 -7.28
C ASN A 54 13.00 -10.51 -6.24
N TYR A 55 11.80 -10.96 -6.63
CA TYR A 55 10.58 -10.95 -5.82
C TYR A 55 10.56 -12.08 -4.77
N ASP A 56 11.72 -12.65 -4.42
CA ASP A 56 11.87 -13.69 -3.38
C ASP A 56 11.15 -13.32 -2.08
N TRP A 57 11.18 -12.04 -1.68
CA TRP A 57 10.48 -11.58 -0.48
C TRP A 57 8.96 -11.74 -0.60
N TYR A 58 8.40 -11.51 -1.79
CA TYR A 58 6.96 -11.59 -2.04
C TYR A 58 6.53 -13.06 -2.08
N LEU A 59 7.33 -13.92 -2.70
CA LEU A 59 7.11 -15.37 -2.66
C LEU A 59 7.16 -15.91 -1.23
N LYS A 60 8.18 -15.54 -0.45
CA LYS A 60 8.26 -15.90 0.98
C LYS A 60 7.05 -15.40 1.77
N ARG A 61 6.59 -14.17 1.51
CA ARG A 61 5.38 -13.63 2.13
C ARG A 61 4.16 -14.45 1.76
N LEU A 62 3.96 -14.80 0.49
CA LEU A 62 2.84 -15.65 0.05
C LEU A 62 2.89 -17.03 0.69
N GLN A 63 4.08 -17.64 0.81
CA GLN A 63 4.28 -18.92 1.51
C GLN A 63 3.81 -18.88 2.97
N LEU A 64 3.91 -17.73 3.64
CA LEU A 64 3.38 -17.56 4.99
C LEU A 64 1.86 -17.37 5.04
N GLN A 65 1.25 -16.92 3.94
CA GLN A 65 -0.21 -16.70 3.87
C GLN A 65 -0.98 -17.95 3.46
N ILE A 66 -0.38 -18.80 2.61
CA ILE A 66 -1.02 -19.99 2.07
C ILE A 66 -1.48 -20.99 3.15
N PRO A 67 -0.68 -21.30 4.19
CA PRO A 67 -1.13 -22.19 5.26
C PRO A 67 -2.30 -21.66 6.08
N LEU A 68 -2.66 -20.38 5.92
CA LEU A 68 -3.79 -19.73 6.61
C LEU A 68 -5.07 -19.80 5.78
N LEU A 69 -5.04 -20.41 4.59
CA LEU A 69 -6.21 -20.67 3.77
C LEU A 69 -7.03 -21.80 4.39
N PRO A 70 -8.38 -21.69 4.42
CA PRO A 70 -9.23 -22.84 4.69
C PRO A 70 -8.99 -23.92 3.65
N ASP A 71 -9.13 -25.18 4.06
CA ASP A 71 -8.95 -26.33 3.18
C ASP A 71 -9.82 -26.23 1.92
N SER A 72 -11.04 -25.72 2.04
CA SER A 72 -11.95 -25.53 0.89
C SER A 72 -11.39 -24.57 -0.16
N VAL A 73 -10.75 -23.48 0.26
CA VAL A 73 -10.12 -22.47 -0.61
C VAL A 73 -8.81 -23.02 -1.17
N ALA A 74 -8.01 -23.67 -0.33
CA ALA A 74 -6.77 -24.32 -0.77
C ALA A 74 -7.03 -25.43 -1.80
N LEU A 75 -8.07 -26.26 -1.60
CA LEU A 75 -8.55 -27.27 -2.55
C LEU A 75 -8.97 -26.65 -3.89
N LEU A 76 -9.69 -25.53 -3.84
CA LEU A 76 -10.14 -24.83 -5.03
C LEU A 76 -8.96 -24.24 -5.83
N LEU A 77 -7.95 -23.71 -5.12
CA LEU A 77 -6.75 -23.14 -5.73
C LEU A 77 -5.75 -24.18 -6.24
N ALA A 78 -5.58 -25.31 -5.53
CA ALA A 78 -4.72 -26.42 -5.95
C ALA A 78 -5.37 -27.26 -7.04
N GLY A 79 -6.69 -27.45 -6.96
CA GLY A 79 -7.40 -28.49 -7.70
C GLY A 79 -7.36 -29.83 -6.96
N ALA A 80 -8.37 -30.67 -7.19
CA ALA A 80 -8.57 -31.92 -6.44
C ALA A 80 -7.40 -32.93 -6.55
N SER A 81 -6.56 -32.82 -7.58
CA SER A 81 -5.48 -33.77 -7.87
C SER A 81 -4.09 -33.33 -7.36
N ASP A 82 -3.88 -32.03 -7.08
CA ASP A 82 -2.53 -31.46 -6.94
C ASP A 82 -2.11 -31.20 -5.47
N LEU A 83 -3.00 -31.44 -4.49
CA LEU A 83 -2.70 -31.25 -3.06
C LEU A 83 -1.62 -32.19 -2.51
N VAL A 84 -1.26 -33.24 -3.25
CA VAL A 84 -0.21 -34.18 -2.86
C VAL A 84 1.18 -33.51 -2.91
N ALA A 85 1.35 -32.41 -3.66
CA ALA A 85 2.65 -31.76 -3.85
C ALA A 85 3.10 -30.86 -2.68
N GLY A 86 2.26 -30.64 -1.66
CA GLY A 86 2.65 -29.94 -0.42
C GLY A 86 2.96 -28.44 -0.53
N ASN A 87 3.15 -27.87 -1.73
CA ASN A 87 3.39 -26.45 -1.95
C ASN A 87 2.40 -25.86 -2.96
N LEU A 88 1.39 -25.11 -2.47
CA LEU A 88 0.35 -24.50 -3.31
C LEU A 88 0.95 -23.57 -4.39
N LEU A 89 2.06 -22.89 -4.10
CA LEU A 89 2.73 -22.00 -5.08
C LEU A 89 3.29 -22.74 -6.28
N GLU A 90 3.59 -24.03 -6.15
CA GLU A 90 4.10 -24.86 -7.24
C GLU A 90 2.96 -25.51 -8.04
N THR A 91 1.72 -25.40 -7.57
CA THR A 91 0.58 -25.96 -8.28
C THR A 91 0.33 -25.16 -9.57
N PRO A 92 0.25 -25.81 -10.75
CA PRO A 92 -0.02 -25.13 -12.01
C PRO A 92 -1.34 -24.36 -11.97
N ARG A 93 -2.34 -24.90 -11.26
CA ARG A 93 -3.66 -24.27 -11.11
C ARG A 93 -3.57 -22.94 -10.35
N PHE A 94 -2.93 -22.90 -9.18
CA PHE A 94 -2.75 -21.65 -8.44
C PHE A 94 -2.05 -20.59 -9.29
N CYS A 95 -0.92 -20.96 -9.92
CA CYS A 95 -0.19 -20.06 -10.81
C CYS A 95 -1.06 -19.54 -11.95
N CYS A 96 -1.87 -20.40 -12.56
CA CYS A 96 -2.78 -20.05 -13.64
C CYS A 96 -3.85 -19.05 -13.18
N ILE A 97 -4.56 -19.34 -12.08
CA ILE A 97 -5.60 -18.46 -11.54
C ILE A 97 -4.98 -17.13 -11.11
N PHE A 98 -3.88 -17.17 -10.35
CA PHE A 98 -3.19 -15.99 -9.86
C PHE A 98 -2.77 -15.06 -11.02
N ASN A 99 -2.16 -15.61 -12.06
CA ASN A 99 -1.76 -14.85 -13.25
C ASN A 99 -2.96 -14.37 -14.08
N SER A 100 -4.03 -15.16 -14.15
CA SER A 100 -5.24 -14.80 -14.91
C SER A 100 -5.97 -13.63 -14.24
N VAL A 101 -6.11 -13.65 -12.91
CA VAL A 101 -6.62 -12.50 -12.15
C VAL A 101 -5.76 -11.26 -12.43
N ASN A 102 -4.43 -11.35 -12.27
CA ASN A 102 -3.55 -10.21 -12.52
C ASN A 102 -3.67 -9.67 -13.96
N LYS A 103 -3.77 -10.57 -14.95
CA LYS A 103 -3.99 -10.17 -16.35
C LYS A 103 -5.31 -9.42 -16.51
N PHE A 104 -6.38 -9.91 -15.89
CA PHE A 104 -7.70 -9.28 -15.95
C PHE A 104 -7.69 -7.90 -15.29
N LEU A 105 -7.12 -7.78 -14.08
CA LEU A 105 -6.98 -6.51 -13.36
C LEU A 105 -6.23 -5.43 -14.15
N ARG A 106 -5.30 -5.83 -15.02
CA ARG A 106 -4.52 -4.90 -15.87
C ARG A 106 -5.20 -4.56 -17.20
N SER A 107 -6.09 -5.42 -17.67
CA SER A 107 -6.67 -5.27 -19.02
C SER A 107 -7.92 -4.39 -19.02
N TYR A 108 -8.57 -4.27 -17.87
CA TYR A 108 -9.89 -3.64 -17.76
C TYR A 108 -9.91 -2.66 -16.57
N ASN A 109 -10.45 -1.47 -16.82
CA ASN A 109 -10.66 -0.47 -15.79
C ASN A 109 -12.08 -0.57 -15.23
N GLY A 110 -12.23 -0.36 -13.92
CA GLY A 110 -13.56 -0.29 -13.28
C GLY A 110 -14.30 -1.63 -13.22
N ILE A 111 -13.57 -2.75 -13.28
CA ILE A 111 -14.15 -4.11 -13.19
C ILE A 111 -14.82 -4.38 -11.84
N SER A 112 -15.73 -5.34 -11.80
CA SER A 112 -16.29 -5.89 -10.56
C SER A 112 -15.63 -7.22 -10.18
N VAL A 113 -15.96 -7.75 -9.00
CA VAL A 113 -15.53 -9.10 -8.61
C VAL A 113 -16.29 -10.16 -9.39
N ASP A 114 -17.59 -9.94 -9.62
CA ASP A 114 -18.45 -10.86 -10.35
C ASP A 114 -18.01 -11.05 -11.81
N GLU A 115 -17.54 -9.99 -12.48
CA GLU A 115 -17.00 -10.09 -13.84
C GLU A 115 -15.76 -10.99 -13.90
N ILE A 116 -14.91 -10.94 -12.86
CA ILE A 116 -13.72 -11.80 -12.76
C ILE A 116 -14.16 -13.25 -12.49
N ILE A 117 -15.13 -13.45 -11.60
CA ILE A 117 -15.69 -14.77 -11.27
C ILE A 117 -16.30 -15.41 -12.51
N GLU A 118 -17.12 -14.68 -13.26
CA GLU A 118 -17.78 -15.16 -14.47
C GLU A 118 -16.74 -15.61 -15.51
N HIS A 119 -15.63 -14.87 -15.62
CA HIS A 119 -14.56 -15.20 -16.56
C HIS A 119 -13.70 -16.39 -16.13
N LEU A 120 -13.42 -16.53 -14.83
CA LEU A 120 -12.49 -17.54 -14.32
C LEU A 120 -13.19 -18.81 -13.81
N VAL A 121 -14.51 -18.76 -13.57
CA VAL A 121 -15.30 -19.83 -12.94
C VAL A 121 -14.73 -20.18 -11.55
N GLU A 122 -14.43 -19.16 -10.76
CA GLU A 122 -13.80 -19.28 -9.43
C GLU A 122 -14.67 -18.64 -8.35
N SER A 123 -14.43 -18.98 -7.08
CA SER A 123 -15.19 -18.40 -5.96
C SER A 123 -14.84 -16.93 -5.69
N ALA A 124 -15.81 -16.15 -5.22
CA ALA A 124 -15.60 -14.75 -4.84
C ALA A 124 -14.52 -14.58 -3.79
N SER A 125 -14.49 -15.45 -2.78
CA SER A 125 -13.46 -15.44 -1.73
C SER A 125 -12.07 -15.65 -2.33
N CYS A 126 -11.89 -16.54 -3.31
CA CYS A 126 -10.59 -16.74 -3.97
C CYS A 126 -10.12 -15.52 -4.74
N VAL A 127 -11.01 -14.93 -5.56
CA VAL A 127 -10.70 -13.71 -6.31
C VAL A 127 -10.36 -12.58 -5.33
N HIS A 128 -11.15 -12.42 -4.27
CA HIS A 128 -10.90 -11.42 -3.23
C HIS A 128 -9.53 -11.62 -2.55
N SER A 129 -9.16 -12.85 -2.22
CA SER A 129 -7.87 -13.15 -1.59
C SER A 129 -6.68 -12.90 -2.50
N ILE A 130 -6.73 -13.39 -3.75
CA ILE A 130 -5.67 -13.17 -4.73
C ILE A 130 -5.46 -11.67 -4.94
N ARG A 131 -6.54 -10.88 -4.99
CA ARG A 131 -6.46 -9.42 -5.11
C ARG A 131 -5.84 -8.76 -3.90
N GLY A 132 -6.24 -9.14 -2.69
CA GLY A 132 -5.62 -8.66 -1.45
C GLY A 132 -4.12 -8.94 -1.43
N TRP A 133 -3.72 -10.13 -1.84
CA TRP A 133 -2.30 -10.50 -1.91
C TRP A 133 -1.53 -9.73 -2.98
N GLN A 134 -2.07 -9.61 -4.20
CA GLN A 134 -1.42 -8.93 -5.33
C GLN A 134 -1.29 -7.42 -5.11
N SER A 135 -2.26 -6.80 -4.44
CA SER A 135 -2.25 -5.37 -4.16
C SER A 135 -1.54 -5.01 -2.86
N ILE A 136 -1.45 -5.96 -1.91
CA ILE A 136 -0.91 -5.77 -0.56
C ILE A 136 -1.68 -4.70 0.25
N LEU A 137 -2.83 -4.22 -0.24
CA LEU A 137 -3.62 -3.19 0.44
C LEU A 137 -4.32 -3.70 1.70
N PHE A 138 -4.65 -4.98 1.71
CA PHE A 138 -5.27 -5.65 2.85
C PHE A 138 -4.84 -7.13 2.86
N LEU A 139 -5.02 -7.77 4.01
CA LEU A 139 -4.87 -9.21 4.15
C LEU A 139 -6.27 -9.80 4.09
N PRO A 140 -6.56 -10.78 3.23
CA PRO A 140 -7.86 -11.44 3.24
C PRO A 140 -8.05 -12.22 4.54
N SER A 141 -9.27 -12.19 5.08
CA SER A 141 -9.71 -13.09 6.15
C SER A 141 -10.55 -14.20 5.57
N PHE A 142 -10.44 -15.36 6.20
CA PHE A 142 -11.24 -16.54 5.88
C PHE A 142 -12.08 -17.03 7.06
N GLU A 143 -12.12 -16.26 8.13
CA GLU A 143 -12.89 -16.59 9.34
C GLU A 143 -14.37 -16.18 9.22
N ALA A 144 -14.69 -15.28 8.27
CA ALA A 144 -16.05 -14.84 8.01
C ALA A 144 -16.82 -15.88 7.19
N ASP A 145 -18.16 -15.76 7.17
CA ASP A 145 -19.01 -16.61 6.35
C ASP A 145 -18.70 -16.36 4.85
N PRO A 146 -18.01 -17.30 4.17
CA PRO A 146 -17.54 -17.09 2.80
C PRO A 146 -18.69 -17.03 1.80
N VAL A 147 -19.92 -17.41 2.20
CA VAL A 147 -21.09 -17.43 1.34
C VAL A 147 -21.72 -16.05 1.22
N HIS A 148 -21.62 -15.21 2.25
CA HIS A 148 -22.35 -13.94 2.32
C HIS A 148 -21.45 -12.73 2.50
N GLU A 149 -20.18 -12.93 2.86
CA GLU A 149 -19.30 -11.84 3.22
C GLU A 149 -17.90 -11.95 2.62
N LEU A 150 -17.33 -10.78 2.31
CA LEU A 150 -15.92 -10.62 1.96
C LEU A 150 -15.22 -9.94 3.13
N ALA A 151 -14.32 -10.67 3.80
CA ALA A 151 -13.66 -10.17 4.98
C ALA A 151 -12.16 -9.93 4.79
N ILE A 152 -11.66 -8.93 5.52
CA ILE A 152 -10.24 -8.61 5.65
C ILE A 152 -9.79 -8.97 7.06
N ARG A 153 -8.58 -9.51 7.16
CA ARG A 153 -8.00 -9.95 8.42
C ARG A 153 -7.41 -8.77 9.15
N ARG A 154 -7.77 -8.66 10.42
CA ARG A 154 -7.07 -7.81 11.37
C ARG A 154 -5.93 -8.59 12.00
N ALA A 155 -4.68 -8.19 11.76
CA ALA A 155 -3.56 -8.85 12.42
C ALA A 155 -3.50 -8.46 13.91
N TYR A 156 -3.10 -9.41 14.75
CA TYR A 156 -2.96 -9.19 16.18
C TYR A 156 -1.97 -8.06 16.47
N GLY A 157 -2.39 -7.10 17.28
CA GLY A 157 -1.58 -5.92 17.62
C GLY A 157 -1.46 -4.91 16.47
N GLU A 158 -2.26 -5.02 15.42
CA GLU A 158 -2.35 -3.95 14.42
C GLU A 158 -2.76 -2.64 15.08
N PRO A 159 -2.18 -1.51 14.63
CA PRO A 159 -2.58 -0.21 15.11
C PRO A 159 -4.06 -0.02 14.82
N ASN A 160 -4.76 0.57 15.78
CA ASN A 160 -6.15 0.93 15.57
C ASN A 160 -6.30 2.43 15.64
N SER A 161 -5.86 3.09 14.57
CA SER A 161 -6.13 4.52 14.46
C SER A 161 -7.64 4.81 14.42
N GLY A 162 -8.43 3.84 13.94
CA GLY A 162 -9.86 3.99 13.68
C GLY A 162 -10.17 4.90 12.49
N LEU A 163 -9.15 5.24 11.68
CA LEU A 163 -9.29 6.14 10.53
C LEU A 163 -9.17 5.43 9.18
N LEU A 164 -8.57 4.25 9.19
CA LEU A 164 -8.24 3.53 7.96
C LEU A 164 -9.29 2.50 7.59
N PHE A 165 -9.70 1.67 8.54
CA PHE A 165 -10.73 0.66 8.36
C PHE A 165 -12.00 1.09 9.09
N ASP A 166 -13.11 1.18 8.34
CA ASP A 166 -14.44 1.43 8.89
C ASP A 166 -15.10 0.09 9.28
N THR A 167 -14.85 -0.96 8.49
CA THR A 167 -15.28 -2.33 8.75
C THR A 167 -14.24 -3.32 8.23
N TYR A 168 -14.26 -4.53 8.80
CA TYR A 168 -13.43 -5.65 8.39
C TYR A 168 -14.19 -6.71 7.59
N SER A 169 -15.50 -6.53 7.41
CA SER A 169 -16.34 -7.42 6.61
C SER A 169 -17.37 -6.60 5.85
N VAL A 170 -17.67 -7.01 4.63
CA VAL A 170 -18.68 -6.38 3.76
C VAL A 170 -19.53 -7.46 3.09
N SER A 171 -20.79 -7.12 2.76
CA SER A 171 -21.68 -8.04 2.05
C SER A 171 -21.10 -8.43 0.70
N LEU A 172 -21.25 -9.71 0.34
CA LEU A 172 -20.92 -10.24 -0.97
C LEU A 172 -21.74 -9.55 -2.08
N ASP A 173 -22.89 -8.94 -1.76
CA ASP A 173 -23.67 -8.16 -2.73
C ASP A 173 -22.86 -7.00 -3.33
N LEU A 174 -21.77 -6.55 -2.68
CA LEU A 174 -20.89 -5.52 -3.23
C LEU A 174 -19.89 -6.07 -4.26
N ALA A 175 -19.85 -7.38 -4.50
CA ALA A 175 -19.03 -8.00 -5.52
C ALA A 175 -19.45 -7.61 -6.94
N ASP A 176 -20.71 -7.20 -7.12
CA ASP A 176 -21.27 -6.66 -8.37
C ASP A 176 -20.75 -5.25 -8.69
N ARG A 177 -20.22 -4.54 -7.68
CA ARG A 177 -19.74 -3.16 -7.81
C ARG A 177 -18.29 -3.12 -8.27
N GLN A 178 -17.92 -1.96 -8.82
CA GLN A 178 -16.54 -1.68 -9.20
C GLN A 178 -15.60 -1.85 -8.01
N LEU A 179 -14.37 -2.31 -8.29
CA LEU A 179 -13.37 -2.58 -7.26
C LEU A 179 -13.09 -1.40 -6.33
N ALA A 180 -13.12 -0.18 -6.85
CA ALA A 180 -12.94 1.04 -6.07
C ALA A 180 -14.05 1.22 -5.01
N ILE A 181 -15.30 0.85 -5.35
CA ILE A 181 -16.45 0.91 -4.45
C ILE A 181 -16.30 -0.15 -3.35
N LEU A 182 -15.99 -1.39 -3.74
CA LEU A 182 -15.77 -2.47 -2.78
C LEU A 182 -14.63 -2.15 -1.81
N LEU A 183 -13.52 -1.59 -2.31
CA LEU A 183 -12.39 -1.20 -1.45
C LEU A 183 -12.79 -0.10 -0.46
N LYS A 184 -13.57 0.88 -0.94
CA LYS A 184 -14.07 1.98 -0.10
C LYS A 184 -15.01 1.49 1.00
N ALA A 185 -15.75 0.41 0.77
CA ALA A 185 -16.62 -0.18 1.79
C ALA A 185 -15.84 -0.69 3.02
N TYR A 186 -14.55 -1.02 2.89
CA TYR A 186 -13.68 -1.33 4.04
C TYR A 186 -13.14 -0.08 4.77
N GLY A 187 -13.17 1.08 4.13
CA GLY A 187 -12.66 2.35 4.66
C GLY A 187 -11.72 3.08 3.68
N ASN A 188 -10.77 3.83 4.23
CA ASN A 188 -9.88 4.73 3.48
C ASN A 188 -8.49 4.12 3.22
N LEU A 189 -8.48 2.91 2.63
CA LEU A 189 -7.27 2.12 2.38
C LEU A 189 -6.29 2.78 1.39
N LEU A 190 -6.82 3.57 0.46
CA LEU A 190 -6.05 4.39 -0.46
C LEU A 190 -6.31 5.87 -0.17
N PRO A 191 -5.31 6.75 -0.34
CA PRO A 191 -5.55 8.18 -0.24
C PRO A 191 -6.42 8.64 -1.40
N ALA A 192 -7.48 9.36 -1.08
CA ALA A 192 -8.32 10.05 -2.04
C ALA A 192 -8.32 11.55 -1.71
N ARG A 193 -8.34 12.42 -2.72
CA ARG A 193 -8.52 13.86 -2.50
C ARG A 193 -9.78 14.12 -1.67
N CYS A 194 -9.66 14.94 -0.63
CA CYS A 194 -10.83 15.56 -0.03
C CYS A 194 -11.48 16.48 -1.08
N CYS A 195 -12.73 16.19 -1.48
CA CYS A 195 -13.57 17.07 -2.30
C CYS A 195 -14.04 18.34 -1.54
N SER A 196 -13.24 18.85 -0.61
CA SER A 196 -13.61 19.93 0.31
C SER A 196 -13.31 21.32 -0.25
N GLU A 197 -13.67 21.59 -1.50
CA GLU A 197 -13.75 22.99 -1.95
C GLU A 197 -14.98 23.69 -1.32
N ASN A 198 -15.99 22.95 -0.84
CA ASN A 198 -17.27 23.53 -0.40
C ASN A 198 -17.70 23.26 1.05
N VAL A 199 -16.96 22.46 1.83
CA VAL A 199 -17.32 22.19 3.23
C VAL A 199 -16.10 22.46 4.13
N VAL A 200 -15.93 23.73 4.47
CA VAL A 200 -15.01 24.19 5.52
C VAL A 200 -15.58 23.72 6.87
N SER A 201 -15.34 22.45 7.21
CA SER A 201 -15.55 21.95 8.57
C SER A 201 -14.60 22.71 9.51
N GLU A 202 -15.03 23.04 10.73
CA GLU A 202 -14.15 23.68 11.73
C GLU A 202 -12.91 22.83 12.05
N LEU A 203 -12.98 21.51 11.83
CA LEU A 203 -11.82 20.62 11.90
C LEU A 203 -10.79 20.93 10.80
N ALA A 204 -11.25 21.31 9.60
CA ALA A 204 -10.38 21.71 8.51
C ALA A 204 -9.60 22.98 8.86
N LYS A 205 -10.22 23.96 9.55
CA LYS A 205 -9.51 25.15 10.08
C LYS A 205 -8.36 24.79 11.03
N VAL A 206 -8.52 23.75 11.84
CA VAL A 206 -7.44 23.25 12.70
C VAL A 206 -6.37 22.54 11.86
N VAL A 207 -6.74 21.75 10.86
CA VAL A 207 -5.81 21.08 9.94
C VAL A 207 -5.01 22.07 9.08
N TYR A 208 -5.56 23.23 8.72
CA TYR A 208 -4.82 24.29 8.03
C TYR A 208 -3.71 24.94 8.88
N SER A 209 -3.68 24.70 10.20
CA SER A 209 -2.56 25.11 11.05
C SER A 209 -1.41 24.09 11.10
N TRP A 210 -1.58 22.93 10.45
CA TRP A 210 -0.57 21.86 10.51
C TRP A 210 0.48 22.13 9.45
N THR A 211 1.70 22.39 9.91
CA THR A 211 2.87 22.48 9.03
C THR A 211 3.12 21.08 8.45
N SER A 212 2.97 20.95 7.13
CA SER A 212 3.38 19.74 6.42
C SER A 212 4.89 19.54 6.64
N LEU A 213 5.27 18.36 7.15
CA LEU A 213 6.67 18.02 7.34
C LEU A 213 7.24 17.53 6.01
N SER A 214 8.26 18.17 5.45
CA SER A 214 8.90 17.59 4.27
C SER A 214 9.61 16.28 4.66
N PRO A 215 9.65 15.26 3.78
CA PRO A 215 10.51 14.09 3.99
C PRO A 215 11.98 14.46 4.23
N SER A 216 12.46 15.58 3.67
CA SER A 216 13.81 16.13 3.93
C SER A 216 14.00 16.61 5.36
N ASP A 217 12.92 17.02 6.02
CA ASP A 217 12.93 17.63 7.34
C ASP A 217 12.58 16.60 8.42
N THR A 218 12.19 15.40 8.00
CA THR A 218 11.74 14.31 8.87
C THR A 218 12.83 13.24 8.95
N ASN A 219 13.38 13.06 10.15
CA ASN A 219 14.37 12.04 10.45
C ASN A 219 13.79 11.07 11.49
N ALA A 220 14.03 9.77 11.33
CA ALA A 220 13.76 8.72 12.32
C ALA A 220 14.11 9.14 13.75
N TYR A 221 15.28 9.76 13.92
CA TYR A 221 15.76 10.27 15.20
C TYR A 221 14.85 11.35 15.79
N LEU A 222 14.31 12.25 14.96
CA LEU A 222 13.39 13.29 15.42
C LEU A 222 12.06 12.67 15.85
N LEU A 223 11.52 11.76 15.04
CA LEU A 223 10.28 11.04 15.35
C LEU A 223 10.42 10.28 16.68
N HIS A 224 11.51 9.53 16.85
CA HIS A 224 11.71 8.73 18.06
C HIS A 224 12.11 9.57 19.27
N THR A 225 13.09 10.48 19.14
CA THR A 225 13.67 11.17 20.30
C THR A 225 12.85 12.37 20.74
N LEU A 226 12.38 13.19 19.80
CA LEU A 226 11.64 14.42 20.12
C LEU A 226 10.16 14.14 20.27
N LEU A 227 9.57 13.41 19.32
CA LEU A 227 8.13 13.14 19.32
C LEU A 227 7.75 11.90 20.15
N ARG A 228 8.75 11.12 20.61
CA ARG A 228 8.53 9.88 21.39
C ARG A 228 7.57 8.94 20.67
N MET A 229 7.76 8.82 19.36
CA MET A 229 6.99 7.94 18.50
C MET A 229 7.77 6.65 18.26
N ASP A 230 7.12 5.53 18.50
CA ASP A 230 7.65 4.21 18.14
C ASP A 230 7.38 3.93 16.67
N ILE A 231 8.31 3.23 16.02
CA ILE A 231 8.14 2.82 14.61
C ILE A 231 7.80 1.34 14.57
N ARG A 232 6.70 0.99 13.89
CA ARG A 232 6.30 -0.38 13.62
C ARG A 232 6.36 -0.67 12.13
N TRP A 233 7.02 -1.75 11.76
CA TRP A 233 7.02 -2.25 10.39
C TRP A 233 5.75 -3.07 10.12
N VAL A 234 5.05 -2.74 9.03
CA VAL A 234 3.81 -3.41 8.63
C VAL A 234 3.94 -4.02 7.23
N ASP A 235 3.23 -5.13 7.02
CA ASP A 235 3.23 -5.88 5.75
C ASP A 235 2.03 -5.54 4.85
N THR A 236 1.15 -4.65 5.32
CA THR A 236 -0.03 -4.16 4.60
C THR A 236 0.24 -2.71 4.18
N LEU A 237 0.12 -2.44 2.90
CA LEU A 237 0.46 -1.14 2.32
C LEU A 237 -0.46 -0.03 2.82
N ALA A 238 -1.75 -0.29 2.98
CA ALA A 238 -2.70 0.71 3.45
C ALA A 238 -2.32 1.28 4.82
N LEU A 239 -1.72 0.46 5.71
CA LEU A 239 -1.26 0.88 7.04
C LEU A 239 -0.02 1.80 7.01
N HIS A 240 0.54 2.13 5.84
CA HIS A 240 1.64 3.09 5.75
C HIS A 240 1.23 4.47 6.31
N LEU A 241 2.04 5.00 7.23
CA LEU A 241 1.81 6.23 7.99
C LEU A 241 0.56 6.22 8.87
N ASP A 242 0.03 5.04 9.20
CA ASP A 242 -1.02 4.92 10.20
C ASP A 242 -0.44 5.18 11.60
N TYR A 243 -0.95 6.21 12.27
CA TYR A 243 -0.48 6.64 13.59
C TYR A 243 -1.53 6.32 14.66
N ASP A 244 -1.13 5.46 15.60
CA ASP A 244 -1.93 5.15 16.78
C ASP A 244 -1.51 6.07 17.92
N GLN A 245 -2.36 7.03 18.27
CA GLN A 245 -2.10 7.99 19.33
C GLN A 245 -2.01 7.31 20.71
N SER A 246 -2.72 6.20 20.92
CA SER A 246 -2.77 5.52 22.22
C SER A 246 -1.44 4.86 22.56
N THR A 247 -0.78 4.28 21.55
CA THR A 247 0.53 3.63 21.68
C THR A 247 1.68 4.51 21.21
N ARG A 248 1.39 5.69 20.63
CA ARG A 248 2.34 6.58 19.95
C ARG A 248 3.16 5.84 18.89
N THR A 249 2.53 4.91 18.18
CA THR A 249 3.22 4.09 17.19
C THR A 249 2.86 4.55 15.78
N LEU A 250 3.88 4.82 14.96
CA LEU A 250 3.76 5.08 13.53
C LEU A 250 4.07 3.81 12.75
N SER A 251 3.16 3.43 11.85
CA SER A 251 3.33 2.27 10.99
C SER A 251 4.05 2.63 9.70
N LEU A 252 5.09 1.89 9.35
CA LEU A 252 5.83 2.03 8.10
C LEU A 252 5.81 0.72 7.32
N PHE A 253 5.45 0.82 6.05
CA PHE A 253 5.42 -0.31 5.13
C PHE A 253 6.83 -0.87 4.89
N ARG A 254 6.97 -2.20 5.00
CA ARG A 254 8.27 -2.90 4.98
C ARG A 254 8.86 -3.15 3.59
N TYR A 255 8.07 -3.10 2.52
CA TYR A 255 8.48 -3.61 1.19
C TYR A 255 8.54 -2.52 0.11
N PRO A 256 9.50 -1.57 0.17
CA PRO A 256 9.59 -0.48 -0.81
C PRO A 256 9.78 -0.96 -2.27
N SER A 257 10.39 -2.14 -2.47
CA SER A 257 10.53 -2.75 -3.80
C SER A 257 9.19 -3.10 -4.45
N PHE A 258 8.15 -3.38 -3.65
CA PHE A 258 6.79 -3.55 -4.15
C PHE A 258 6.28 -2.27 -4.83
N CYS A 259 6.54 -1.11 -4.22
CA CYS A 259 6.08 0.16 -4.76
C CYS A 259 6.68 0.44 -6.13
N ILE A 260 7.99 0.20 -6.29
CA ILE A 260 8.68 0.31 -7.59
C ILE A 260 8.04 -0.64 -8.61
N ALA A 261 7.85 -1.91 -8.24
CA ALA A 261 7.27 -2.91 -9.11
C ALA A 261 5.85 -2.55 -9.59
N MET A 262 5.02 -2.02 -8.69
CA MET A 262 3.68 -1.57 -9.03
C MET A 262 3.73 -0.34 -9.96
N LEU A 263 4.58 0.64 -9.66
CA LEU A 263 4.78 1.85 -10.47
C LEU A 263 5.22 1.52 -11.90
N GLN A 264 6.14 0.58 -12.07
CA GLN A 264 6.66 0.19 -13.38
C GLN A 264 5.66 -0.62 -14.19
N SER A 265 4.97 -1.55 -13.54
CA SER A 265 4.13 -2.54 -14.23
C SER A 265 2.65 -2.16 -14.30
N LYS A 266 2.26 -1.02 -13.74
CA LYS A 266 0.85 -0.69 -13.42
C LYS A 266 0.15 -1.89 -12.79
N GLY A 267 0.69 -2.36 -11.66
CA GLY A 267 0.24 -3.61 -11.05
C GLY A 267 -1.17 -3.57 -10.46
N ALA A 268 -1.58 -4.66 -9.80
CA ALA A 268 -2.95 -4.90 -9.34
C ALA A 268 -3.57 -3.77 -8.50
N ILE A 269 -2.76 -3.01 -7.75
CA ILE A 269 -3.21 -1.86 -6.97
C ILE A 269 -3.94 -0.80 -7.81
N TYR A 270 -3.58 -0.63 -9.08
CA TYR A 270 -4.20 0.34 -9.98
C TYR A 270 -5.61 -0.04 -10.40
N SER A 271 -6.00 -1.32 -10.29
CA SER A 271 -7.36 -1.76 -10.57
C SER A 271 -8.40 -1.19 -9.58
N PHE A 272 -7.93 -0.62 -8.46
CA PHE A 272 -8.75 0.09 -7.48
C PHE A 272 -8.90 1.59 -7.78
N ALA A 273 -8.28 2.09 -8.86
CA ALA A 273 -8.44 3.47 -9.26
C ALA A 273 -9.89 3.75 -9.66
N SER A 274 -10.44 4.84 -9.15
CA SER A 274 -11.72 5.38 -9.58
C SER A 274 -11.59 6.03 -10.95
N THR A 275 -12.54 5.74 -11.84
CA THR A 275 -12.69 6.41 -13.13
C THR A 275 -13.72 7.55 -13.08
N GLU A 276 -14.40 7.72 -11.95
CA GLU A 276 -15.36 8.81 -11.74
C GLU A 276 -14.64 10.16 -11.57
N LEU A 277 -15.02 11.15 -12.37
CA LEU A 277 -14.40 12.49 -12.35
C LEU A 277 -14.84 13.34 -11.15
N HIS A 278 -16.10 13.19 -10.72
CA HIS A 278 -16.70 14.00 -9.64
C HIS A 278 -17.61 13.16 -8.73
N PRO A 279 -17.06 12.13 -8.05
CA PRO A 279 -17.83 11.34 -7.13
C PRO A 279 -18.24 12.16 -5.90
N VAL A 280 -19.44 11.90 -5.38
CA VAL A 280 -19.88 12.45 -4.07
C VAL A 280 -19.01 11.92 -2.94
N ASP A 281 -18.54 10.68 -3.07
CA ASP A 281 -17.61 10.03 -2.16
C ASP A 281 -16.25 9.82 -2.85
N PRO A 282 -15.23 10.63 -2.53
CA PRO A 282 -13.95 10.58 -3.21
C PRO A 282 -13.25 9.23 -3.01
N ARG A 283 -12.74 8.71 -4.13
CA ARG A 283 -11.96 7.48 -4.23
C ARG A 283 -10.67 7.78 -4.96
N ALA A 284 -9.66 6.96 -4.69
CA ALA A 284 -8.32 7.18 -5.20
C ALA A 284 -8.28 7.11 -6.73
N THR A 285 -7.71 8.12 -7.40
CA THR A 285 -7.41 8.06 -8.84
C THR A 285 -6.09 7.33 -9.09
N GLU A 286 -5.81 7.00 -10.36
CA GLU A 286 -4.52 6.40 -10.75
C GLU A 286 -3.33 7.31 -10.38
N GLU A 287 -3.48 8.62 -10.51
CA GLU A 287 -2.46 9.59 -10.13
C GLU A 287 -2.23 9.58 -8.62
N GLU A 288 -3.29 9.52 -7.82
CA GLU A 288 -3.20 9.49 -6.36
C GLU A 288 -2.53 8.20 -5.86
N ILE A 289 -2.87 7.06 -6.45
CA ILE A 289 -2.18 5.79 -6.18
C ILE A 289 -0.71 5.90 -6.54
N THR A 290 -0.38 6.51 -7.69
CA THR A 290 1.00 6.73 -8.12
C THR A 290 1.78 7.60 -7.12
N TYR A 291 1.18 8.70 -6.65
CA TYR A 291 1.80 9.55 -5.63
C TYR A 291 2.01 8.80 -4.32
N PHE A 292 1.00 8.05 -3.87
CA PHE A 292 1.08 7.23 -2.66
C PHE A 292 2.21 6.19 -2.71
N LEU A 293 2.36 5.50 -3.83
CA LEU A 293 3.44 4.53 -4.02
C LEU A 293 4.81 5.19 -4.02
N ARG A 294 4.95 6.38 -4.65
CA ARG A 294 6.20 7.16 -4.64
C ARG A 294 6.54 7.64 -3.24
N GLU A 295 5.57 8.16 -2.50
CA GLU A 295 5.75 8.60 -1.11
C GLU A 295 6.18 7.44 -0.23
N THR A 296 5.47 6.31 -0.32
CA THR A 296 5.77 5.09 0.43
C THR A 296 7.16 4.55 0.13
N PHE A 297 7.68 4.77 -1.07
CA PHE A 297 9.05 4.40 -1.43
C PHE A 297 10.11 5.32 -0.80
N VAL A 298 9.85 6.63 -0.74
CA VAL A 298 10.81 7.63 -0.26
C VAL A 298 10.99 7.58 1.26
N VAL A 299 9.91 7.44 2.02
CA VAL A 299 9.94 7.53 3.49
C VAL A 299 10.81 6.45 4.15
N PRO A 300 10.65 5.15 3.87
CA PRO A 300 11.49 4.11 4.46
C PRO A 300 12.94 4.20 4.01
N SER A 301 13.20 4.67 2.78
CA SER A 301 14.55 4.78 2.24
C SER A 301 15.39 5.79 3.03
N THR A 302 14.82 6.94 3.39
CA THR A 302 15.50 7.93 4.25
C THR A 302 15.65 7.42 5.69
N LEU A 303 14.63 6.75 6.25
CA LEU A 303 14.70 6.18 7.60
C LEU A 303 15.73 5.05 7.73
N TRP A 304 15.81 4.15 6.74
CA TRP A 304 16.70 3.00 6.76
C TRP A 304 18.16 3.40 6.63
N ILE A 305 18.48 4.40 5.80
CA ILE A 305 19.82 4.99 5.73
C ILE A 305 20.24 5.49 7.12
N ILE A 306 19.34 6.14 7.86
CA ILE A 306 19.67 6.70 9.17
C ILE A 306 19.84 5.61 10.22
N GLU A 307 18.96 4.62 10.26
CA GLU A 307 19.07 3.51 11.22
C GLU A 307 20.31 2.65 10.96
N THR A 308 20.65 2.42 9.70
CA THR A 308 21.85 1.70 9.29
C THR A 308 23.11 2.50 9.62
N CYS A 309 23.12 3.81 9.37
CA CYS A 309 24.20 4.69 9.82
C CYS A 309 24.35 4.68 11.36
N GLN A 310 23.25 4.66 12.12
CA GLN A 310 23.28 4.59 13.58
C GLN A 310 23.83 3.25 14.11
N LYS A 311 23.55 2.13 13.43
CA LYS A 311 24.05 0.80 13.82
C LYS A 311 25.51 0.54 13.41
N ILE A 312 26.00 1.21 12.36
CA ILE A 312 27.36 1.02 11.84
C ILE A 312 28.38 1.95 12.54
N LEU A 313 27.95 3.05 13.16
CA LEU A 313 28.86 3.93 13.90
C LEU A 313 29.11 3.42 15.33
N PRO A 314 30.36 3.09 15.71
CA PRO A 314 30.69 2.73 17.09
C PRO A 314 30.42 3.92 18.04
N GLU A 315 30.04 3.61 19.29
CA GLU A 315 29.49 4.53 20.32
C GLU A 315 30.27 5.83 20.61
N HIS A 316 31.45 6.03 20.03
CA HIS A 316 32.27 7.24 20.21
C HIS A 316 32.20 8.24 19.04
N ALA A 317 31.55 7.94 17.93
CA ALA A 317 31.42 8.86 16.80
C ALA A 317 30.05 9.54 16.76
N LYS A 318 29.80 10.47 17.69
CA LYS A 318 28.71 11.46 17.54
C LYS A 318 29.06 12.37 16.35
N LEU A 319 28.55 12.03 15.18
CA LEU A 319 28.62 12.87 13.97
C LEU A 319 27.91 14.22 14.24
N ARG A 320 28.71 15.27 14.46
CA ARG A 320 28.28 16.65 14.20
C ARG A 320 28.32 16.86 12.70
N ILE A 321 27.18 16.72 12.04
CA ILE A 321 27.01 17.16 10.66
C ILE A 321 26.80 18.68 10.70
N HIS A 322 27.83 19.44 10.30
CA HIS A 322 27.70 20.86 10.00
C HIS A 322 27.14 21.00 8.58
N PHE A 323 26.00 21.67 8.44
CA PHE A 323 25.56 22.17 7.13
C PHE A 323 26.10 23.58 6.93
N ILE A 324 26.84 23.76 5.84
CA ILE A 324 27.20 25.06 5.27
C ILE A 324 25.98 25.56 4.50
N SER A 325 25.65 26.84 4.71
CA SER A 325 24.52 27.59 4.16
C SER A 325 24.45 27.63 2.64
#